data_AF-A0A9D8SCX7-F1
#
_entry.id   AF-A0A9D8SCX7-F1
#
_cell.length_a   1.000
_cell.length_b   1.000
_cell.length_c   1.000
_cell.angle_alpha   90.00
_cell.angle_beta   90.00
_cell.angle_gamma   90.00
#
_symmetry.space_group_name_H-M   'P 1'
#
loop_
_entity.id
_entity.type
_entity.pdbx_description
1 polymer ?
#
loop_
_entity_poly.entity_id
_entity_poly.type
_entity_poly.pdbx_seq_one_letter_code
_entity_poly.pdbx_strand_id
1 'polypeptide(L)'
;MAIVKMKKVTVIAMAEDKKALLDDLMWLSAVDVNPLSEKLSDEEWSSLANCDDLRDYSDGISDKLSLLERTLKIYRRYSKEKRSFFTPYPVLTRAEFETFSETESELLANAENAIKANSELDTITAEENRLDALRQRLLPWQRLPLRLNDTFSDKATYFIGSLPLKKDISSVTEGELVFDETTEK
;
A
#
# COMPACT_ATOMS: atom_id res chain seq x y z
N MET A 1 18.34 -6.28 -35.46
CA MET A 1 17.47 -5.14 -35.09
C MET A 1 17.92 -3.95 -35.94
N ALA A 2 17.08 -3.46 -36.85
CA ALA A 2 17.45 -2.40 -37.78
C ALA A 2 17.33 -1.04 -37.11
N ILE A 3 18.42 -0.26 -37.10
CA ILE A 3 18.40 1.13 -36.65
C ILE A 3 17.72 1.95 -37.75
N VAL A 4 16.52 2.46 -37.46
CA VAL A 4 15.78 3.33 -38.38
C VAL A 4 16.25 4.77 -38.19
N LYS A 5 16.51 5.49 -39.29
CA LYS A 5 16.90 6.89 -39.24
C LYS A 5 15.71 7.77 -38.81
N MET A 6 15.69 8.21 -37.56
CA MET A 6 14.66 9.09 -37.01
C MET A 6 14.79 10.52 -37.55
N LYS A 7 13.65 11.19 -37.78
CA LYS A 7 13.60 12.62 -38.13
C LYS A 7 13.26 13.43 -36.88
N LYS A 8 13.99 14.53 -36.65
CA LYS A 8 13.65 15.50 -35.60
C LYS A 8 12.62 16.49 -36.14
N VAL A 9 11.57 16.73 -35.37
CA VAL A 9 10.52 17.72 -35.65
C VAL A 9 10.41 18.64 -34.44
N THR A 10 10.39 19.94 -34.66
CA THR A 10 10.10 20.94 -33.63
C THR A 10 8.73 21.52 -33.94
N VAL A 11 7.83 21.52 -32.96
CA VAL A 11 6.48 22.06 -33.10
C VAL A 11 6.37 23.33 -32.27
N ILE A 12 5.84 24.38 -32.87
CA ILE A 12 5.51 25.65 -32.22
C ILE A 12 4.01 25.83 -32.43
N ALA A 13 3.28 26.03 -31.33
CA ALA A 13 1.83 26.18 -31.34
C ALA A 13 1.44 27.26 -30.32
N MET A 14 0.21 27.76 -30.42
CA MET A 14 -0.35 28.66 -29.41
C MET A 14 -0.53 27.91 -28.08
N ALA A 15 -0.44 28.63 -26.96
CA ALA A 15 -0.57 28.04 -25.63
C ALA A 15 -1.94 27.36 -25.43
N GLU A 16 -2.99 27.89 -26.06
CA GLU A 16 -4.36 27.34 -26.03
C GLU A 16 -4.43 25.95 -26.70
N ASP A 17 -3.69 25.74 -27.78
CA ASP A 17 -3.70 24.48 -28.55
C ASP A 17 -2.73 23.42 -27.99
N LYS A 18 -1.86 23.80 -27.05
CA LYS A 18 -0.81 22.94 -26.49
C LYS A 18 -1.33 21.58 -26.06
N LYS A 19 -2.44 21.55 -25.31
CA LYS A 19 -3.01 20.30 -24.78
C LYS A 19 -3.58 19.42 -25.88
N ALA A 20 -4.43 19.99 -26.75
CA ALA A 20 -5.06 19.26 -27.85
C ALA A 20 -4.01 18.65 -28.81
N LEU A 21 -2.97 19.43 -29.14
CA LEU A 21 -1.88 18.98 -30.00
C LEU A 21 -1.05 17.86 -29.37
N LEU A 22 -0.75 17.97 -28.07
CA LEU A 22 -0.05 16.90 -27.35
C LEU A 22 -0.89 15.62 -27.28
N ASP A 23 -2.18 15.74 -26.98
CA ASP A 23 -3.09 14.59 -26.95
C ASP A 23 -3.14 13.87 -28.32
N ASP A 24 -3.25 14.63 -29.41
CA ASP A 24 -3.24 14.07 -30.77
C ASP A 24 -1.90 13.41 -31.13
N LEU A 25 -0.77 14.01 -30.75
CA LEU A 25 0.56 13.41 -30.95
C LEU A 25 0.74 12.13 -30.13
N MET A 26 0.24 12.10 -28.89
CA MET A 26 0.27 10.91 -28.04
C MET A 26 -0.57 9.77 -28.62
N TRP A 27 -1.78 10.07 -29.12
CA TRP A 27 -2.63 9.09 -29.80
C TRP A 27 -2.04 8.57 -31.10
N LEU A 28 -1.31 9.41 -31.86
CA LEU A 28 -0.62 8.99 -33.06
C LEU A 28 0.50 7.97 -32.73
N SER A 29 1.12 8.07 -31.55
CA SER A 29 2.19 7.18 -31.03
C SER A 29 3.44 7.07 -31.93
N ALA A 30 3.56 7.91 -32.95
CA ALA A 30 4.63 7.86 -33.96
C ALA A 30 5.81 8.79 -33.63
N VAL A 31 5.71 9.57 -32.56
CA VAL A 31 6.68 10.61 -32.19
C VAL A 31 7.06 10.44 -30.73
N ASP A 32 8.36 10.60 -30.45
CA ASP A 32 8.88 10.71 -29.09
C ASP A 32 8.89 12.19 -28.67
N VAL A 33 8.06 12.53 -27.68
CA VAL A 33 7.85 13.91 -27.23
C VAL A 33 8.87 14.24 -26.13
N ASN A 34 9.78 15.15 -26.43
CA ASN A 34 10.82 15.59 -25.50
C ASN A 34 10.62 17.07 -25.13
N PRO A 35 10.72 17.45 -23.84
CA PRO A 35 10.66 18.84 -23.45
C PRO A 35 11.86 19.61 -24.01
N LEU A 36 11.62 20.84 -24.46
CA LEU A 36 12.67 21.73 -24.99
C LEU A 36 13.42 22.49 -23.89
N SER A 37 13.38 22.01 -22.64
CA SER A 37 13.99 22.65 -21.46
C SER A 37 15.47 22.99 -21.66
N GLU A 38 16.22 22.12 -22.34
CA GLU A 38 17.65 22.33 -22.65
C GLU A 38 17.91 23.43 -23.69
N LYS A 39 16.91 23.80 -24.51
CA LYS A 39 17.04 24.86 -25.54
C LYS A 39 16.49 26.21 -25.08
N LEU A 40 15.75 26.22 -23.97
CA LEU A 40 15.19 27.45 -23.37
C LEU A 40 16.27 28.30 -22.67
N SER A 41 17.50 27.80 -22.52
CA SER A 41 18.65 28.61 -22.08
C SER A 41 19.20 29.54 -23.17
N ASP A 42 18.80 29.36 -24.43
CA ASP A 42 19.15 30.27 -25.52
C ASP A 42 18.20 31.48 -25.54
N GLU A 43 18.76 32.69 -25.57
CA GLU A 43 18.03 33.99 -25.51
C GLU A 43 16.94 34.13 -26.59
N GLU A 44 17.18 33.55 -27.78
CA GLU A 44 16.20 33.58 -28.88
C GLU A 44 14.97 32.71 -28.57
N TRP A 45 15.17 31.57 -27.90
CA TRP A 45 14.11 30.61 -27.57
C TRP A 45 13.34 30.98 -26.31
N SER A 46 14.00 31.59 -25.33
CA SER A 46 13.36 32.06 -24.10
C SER A 46 12.29 33.13 -24.36
N SER A 47 12.46 33.94 -25.42
CA SER A 47 11.49 34.96 -25.84
C SER A 47 10.23 34.38 -26.51
N LEU A 48 10.32 33.16 -27.06
CA LEU A 48 9.28 32.52 -27.87
C LEU A 48 8.45 31.48 -27.10
N ALA A 49 8.94 30.98 -25.96
CA ALA A 49 8.32 29.86 -25.27
C ALA A 49 8.33 30.01 -23.74
N ASN A 50 7.14 29.92 -23.14
CA ASN A 50 6.99 29.72 -21.70
C ASN A 50 6.92 28.22 -21.40
N CYS A 51 7.81 27.74 -20.54
CA CYS A 51 7.73 26.38 -20.02
C CYS A 51 6.90 26.41 -18.73
N ASP A 52 5.67 25.89 -18.77
CA ASP A 52 4.85 25.79 -17.58
C ASP A 52 5.53 24.90 -16.53
N ASP A 53 5.53 25.33 -15.27
CA ASP A 53 5.89 24.47 -14.15
C ASP A 53 4.74 23.49 -13.90
N LEU A 54 4.86 22.27 -14.44
CA LEU A 54 3.84 21.23 -14.35
C LEU A 54 4.02 20.32 -13.12
N ARG A 55 4.89 20.69 -12.17
CA ARG A 55 5.20 19.86 -10.98
C ARG A 55 3.96 19.48 -10.18
N ASP A 56 3.12 20.45 -9.82
CA ASP A 56 1.90 20.18 -9.05
C ASP A 56 0.95 19.23 -9.79
N TYR A 57 0.87 19.35 -11.11
CA TYR A 57 0.05 18.47 -11.95
C TYR A 57 0.62 17.05 -12.01
N SER A 58 1.95 16.91 -12.15
CA SER A 58 2.60 15.60 -12.13
C SER A 58 2.50 14.91 -10.78
N ASP A 59 2.58 15.67 -9.69
CA ASP A 59 2.49 15.14 -8.33
C ASP A 59 1.07 14.62 -8.06
N GLY A 60 0.04 15.37 -8.45
CA GLY A 60 -1.35 14.93 -8.35
C GLY A 60 -1.66 13.64 -9.15
N ILE A 61 -1.05 13.46 -10.32
CA ILE A 61 -1.18 12.21 -11.11
C ILE A 61 -0.44 11.06 -10.42
N SER A 62 0.76 11.31 -9.91
CA SER A 62 1.57 10.31 -9.20
C SER A 62 0.83 9.79 -7.96
N ASP A 63 0.20 10.68 -7.20
CA ASP A 63 -0.58 10.32 -6.01
C ASP A 63 -1.77 9.42 -6.36
N LYS A 64 -2.54 9.79 -7.39
CA LYS A 64 -3.65 8.97 -7.91
C LYS A 64 -3.18 7.59 -8.35
N LEU A 65 -2.05 7.52 -9.06
CA LEU A 65 -1.48 6.26 -9.52
C LEU A 65 -1.05 5.38 -8.33
N SER A 66 -0.41 5.97 -7.31
CA SER A 66 -0.02 5.26 -6.09
C SER A 66 -1.24 4.70 -5.33
N LEU A 67 -2.34 5.45 -5.28
CA LEU A 67 -3.59 5.04 -4.65
C LEU A 67 -4.18 3.82 -5.37
N LEU A 68 -4.25 3.87 -6.70
CA LEU A 68 -4.76 2.78 -7.53
C LEU A 68 -3.88 1.53 -7.43
N GLU A 69 -2.56 1.67 -7.41
CA GLU A 69 -1.64 0.55 -7.23
C GLU A 69 -1.81 -0.14 -5.88
N ARG A 70 -1.92 0.62 -4.79
CA ARG A 70 -2.18 0.09 -3.44
C ARG A 70 -3.51 -0.66 -3.41
N THR A 71 -4.53 -0.08 -4.00
CA THR A 71 -5.87 -0.68 -4.11
C THR A 71 -5.85 -1.98 -4.91
N LEU A 72 -5.15 -2.01 -6.05
CA LEU A 72 -4.99 -3.23 -6.85
C LEU A 72 -4.26 -4.34 -6.08
N LYS A 73 -3.26 -4.00 -5.27
CA LYS A 73 -2.58 -4.97 -4.39
C LYS A 73 -3.55 -5.59 -3.38
N ILE A 74 -4.46 -4.78 -2.81
CA ILE A 74 -5.51 -5.27 -1.90
C ILE A 74 -6.43 -6.25 -2.65
N TYR A 75 -7.01 -5.83 -3.78
CA TYR A 75 -7.93 -6.68 -4.55
C TYR A 75 -7.29 -7.98 -5.05
N ARG A 76 -6.00 -7.96 -5.42
CA ARG A 76 -5.29 -9.16 -5.86
C ARG A 76 -5.22 -10.27 -4.79
N ARG A 77 -5.28 -9.92 -3.50
CA ARG A 77 -5.32 -10.92 -2.42
C ARG A 77 -6.65 -11.69 -2.38
N TYR A 78 -7.72 -11.05 -2.83
CA TYR A 78 -9.08 -11.60 -2.76
C TYR A 78 -9.61 -12.06 -4.14
N SER A 79 -8.97 -11.66 -5.24
CA SER A 79 -9.35 -12.09 -6.58
C SER A 79 -8.96 -13.54 -6.84
N LYS A 80 -9.90 -14.32 -7.38
CA LYS A 80 -9.67 -15.70 -7.84
C LYS A 80 -9.05 -15.76 -9.24
N GLU A 81 -9.07 -14.65 -9.98
CA GLU A 81 -8.58 -14.61 -11.35
C GLU A 81 -7.07 -14.42 -11.38
N LYS A 82 -6.37 -15.47 -11.83
CA LYS A 82 -4.94 -15.39 -12.14
C LYS A 82 -4.80 -14.82 -13.55
N ARG A 83 -4.18 -13.63 -13.68
CA ARG A 83 -3.76 -13.14 -15.00
C ARG A 83 -2.76 -14.13 -15.59
N SER A 84 -3.07 -14.66 -16.78
CA SER A 84 -2.12 -15.47 -17.54
C SER A 84 -0.99 -14.56 -18.02
N PHE A 85 0.25 -15.07 -18.03
CA PHE A 85 1.42 -14.31 -18.51
C PHE A 85 1.26 -13.85 -19.97
N PHE A 86 0.41 -14.52 -20.74
CA PHE A 86 0.15 -14.24 -22.14
C PHE A 86 -1.16 -13.47 -22.38
N THR A 87 -1.80 -12.94 -21.34
CA THR A 87 -2.97 -12.09 -21.55
C THR A 87 -2.51 -10.80 -22.23
N PRO A 88 -2.97 -10.50 -23.46
CA PRO A 88 -2.58 -9.27 -24.15
C PRO A 88 -3.06 -8.06 -23.32
N TYR A 89 -2.29 -6.98 -23.40
CA TYR A 89 -2.72 -5.73 -22.78
C TYR A 89 -4.02 -5.27 -23.46
N PRO A 90 -5.02 -4.79 -22.70
CA PRO A 90 -6.23 -4.27 -23.30
C PRO A 90 -5.88 -3.10 -24.24
N VAL A 91 -6.37 -3.18 -25.47
CA VAL A 91 -6.26 -2.09 -26.44
C VAL A 91 -7.41 -1.14 -26.15
N LEU A 92 -7.08 0.11 -25.84
CA LEU A 92 -8.05 1.14 -25.52
C LEU A 92 -8.20 2.07 -26.72
N THR A 93 -9.43 2.31 -27.14
CA THR A 93 -9.74 3.30 -28.17
C THR A 93 -9.80 4.71 -27.58
N ARG A 94 -9.65 5.75 -28.42
CA ARG A 94 -9.76 7.15 -27.98
C ARG A 94 -11.09 7.45 -27.30
N ALA A 95 -12.19 6.96 -27.87
CA ALA A 95 -13.53 7.14 -27.30
C ALA A 95 -13.65 6.51 -25.90
N GLU A 96 -13.14 5.29 -25.70
CA GLU A 96 -13.16 4.63 -24.39
C GLU A 96 -12.31 5.38 -23.36
N PHE A 97 -11.14 5.90 -23.76
CA PHE A 97 -10.30 6.71 -22.88
C PHE A 97 -11.00 8.01 -22.47
N GLU A 98 -11.65 8.70 -23.41
CA GLU A 98 -12.37 9.95 -23.14
C GLU A 98 -13.55 9.72 -22.19
N THR A 99 -14.29 8.61 -22.33
CA THR A 99 -15.36 8.25 -21.37
C THR A 99 -14.84 7.95 -19.96
N PHE A 100 -13.57 7.54 -19.83
CA PHE A 100 -12.99 7.19 -18.53
C PHE A 100 -12.90 8.38 -17.59
N SER A 101 -12.72 9.59 -18.14
CA SER A 101 -12.71 10.86 -17.41
C SER A 101 -13.98 11.07 -16.59
N GLU A 102 -15.14 10.67 -17.13
CA GLU A 102 -16.44 10.81 -16.45
C GLU A 102 -16.54 9.89 -15.22
N THR A 103 -15.89 8.73 -15.28
CA THR A 103 -15.91 7.71 -14.21
C THR A 103 -14.73 7.82 -13.23
N GLU A 104 -13.73 8.66 -13.52
CA GLU A 104 -12.48 8.73 -12.74
C GLU A 104 -12.74 9.02 -11.27
N SER A 105 -13.63 9.98 -10.98
CA SER A 105 -13.97 10.38 -9.61
C SER A 105 -14.57 9.23 -8.81
N GLU A 106 -15.51 8.48 -9.41
CA GLU A 106 -16.13 7.33 -8.76
C GLU A 106 -15.13 6.20 -8.52
N LEU A 107 -14.22 5.95 -9.47
CA LEU A 107 -13.16 4.96 -9.34
C LEU A 107 -12.19 5.30 -8.20
N LEU A 108 -11.79 6.56 -8.08
CA LEU A 108 -10.92 7.02 -7.00
C LEU A 108 -11.62 6.91 -5.63
N ALA A 109 -12.90 7.29 -5.54
CA ALA A 109 -13.68 7.13 -4.32
C ALA A 109 -13.78 5.64 -3.90
N ASN A 110 -14.01 4.74 -4.85
CA ASN A 110 -14.03 3.30 -4.61
C ASN A 110 -12.67 2.77 -4.14
N ALA A 111 -11.57 3.30 -4.69
CA ALA A 111 -10.21 2.94 -4.27
C ALA A 111 -9.93 3.35 -2.82
N GLU A 112 -10.31 4.57 -2.43
CA GLU A 112 -10.20 5.02 -1.05
C GLU A 112 -11.01 4.16 -0.08
N ASN A 113 -12.25 3.83 -0.45
CA ASN A 113 -13.12 2.98 0.35
C ASN A 113 -12.52 1.58 0.56
N ALA A 114 -11.92 1.00 -0.49
CA ALA A 114 -11.24 -0.29 -0.39
C ALA A 114 -10.03 -0.24 0.56
N ILE A 115 -9.27 0.85 0.56
CA ILE A 115 -8.15 1.05 1.48
C ILE A 115 -8.65 1.18 2.93
N LYS A 116 -9.71 1.96 3.16
CA LYS A 116 -10.34 2.10 4.49
C LYS A 116 -10.84 0.75 5.01
N ALA A 117 -11.61 0.03 4.21
CA ALA A 117 -12.11 -1.29 4.57
C ALA A 117 -10.98 -2.29 4.88
N ASN A 118 -9.87 -2.24 4.11
CA ASN A 118 -8.73 -3.10 4.42
C ASN A 118 -8.07 -2.72 5.75
N SER A 119 -7.96 -1.43 6.07
CA SER A 119 -7.41 -0.99 7.35
C SER A 119 -8.26 -1.43 8.55
N GLU A 120 -9.59 -1.39 8.40
CA GLU A 120 -10.52 -1.91 9.41
C GLU A 120 -10.41 -3.43 9.56
N LEU A 121 -10.20 -4.16 8.47
CA LEU A 121 -9.94 -5.59 8.52
C LEU A 121 -8.64 -5.90 9.27
N ASP A 122 -7.58 -5.14 9.00
CA ASP A 122 -6.28 -5.30 9.66
C ASP A 122 -6.40 -5.04 11.18
N THR A 123 -7.18 -4.05 11.62
CA THR A 123 -7.40 -3.77 13.06
C THR A 123 -8.19 -4.88 13.74
N ILE A 124 -9.26 -5.37 13.11
CA ILE A 124 -10.07 -6.48 13.64
C ILE A 124 -9.20 -7.74 13.75
N THR A 125 -8.41 -8.03 12.73
CA THR A 125 -7.52 -9.21 12.70
C THR A 125 -6.43 -9.10 13.79
N ALA A 126 -5.91 -7.90 14.04
CA ALA A 126 -4.96 -7.68 15.13
C ALA A 126 -5.60 -7.94 16.50
N GLU A 127 -6.84 -7.49 16.71
CA GLU A 127 -7.56 -7.73 17.96
C GLU A 127 -7.93 -9.21 18.14
N GLU A 128 -8.35 -9.91 17.08
CA GLU A 128 -8.58 -11.35 17.10
C GLU A 128 -7.32 -12.10 17.53
N ASN A 129 -6.17 -11.78 16.93
CA ASN A 129 -4.89 -12.38 17.30
C ASN A 129 -4.50 -12.09 18.76
N ARG A 130 -4.78 -10.88 19.25
CA ARG A 130 -4.54 -10.50 20.66
C ARG A 130 -5.39 -11.35 21.60
N LEU A 131 -6.69 -11.47 21.32
CA LEU A 131 -7.61 -12.27 22.13
C LEU A 131 -7.27 -13.75 22.09
N ASP A 132 -6.87 -14.27 20.94
CA ASP A 132 -6.42 -15.66 20.81
C ASP A 132 -5.12 -15.93 21.57
N ALA A 133 -4.16 -15.01 21.55
CA ALA A 133 -2.95 -15.11 22.36
C ALA A 133 -3.28 -15.12 23.87
N LEU A 134 -4.19 -14.26 24.32
CA LEU A 134 -4.67 -14.26 25.71
C LEU A 134 -5.38 -15.56 26.07
N ARG A 135 -6.24 -16.05 25.18
CA ARG A 135 -6.93 -17.33 25.34
C ARG A 135 -5.93 -18.46 25.48
N GLN A 136 -4.92 -18.54 24.60
CA GLN A 136 -3.88 -19.56 24.66
C GLN A 136 -3.04 -19.47 25.94
N ARG A 137 -2.78 -18.27 26.45
CA ARG A 137 -2.10 -18.05 27.73
C ARG A 137 -2.94 -18.55 28.91
N LEU A 138 -4.27 -18.41 28.83
CA LEU A 138 -5.20 -18.79 29.89
C LEU A 138 -5.60 -20.28 29.86
N LEU A 139 -5.58 -20.90 28.68
CA LEU A 139 -6.04 -22.27 28.45
C LEU A 139 -5.39 -23.33 29.36
N PRO A 140 -4.07 -23.29 29.65
CA PRO A 140 -3.44 -24.24 30.58
C PRO A 140 -3.98 -24.16 32.00
N TRP A 141 -4.44 -22.98 32.42
CA TRP A 141 -4.90 -22.71 33.78
C TRP A 141 -6.38 -23.05 33.99
N GLN A 142 -7.13 -23.34 32.92
CA GLN A 142 -8.56 -23.61 32.97
C GLN A 142 -8.93 -24.77 33.93
N ARG A 143 -8.03 -25.74 34.11
CA ARG A 143 -8.23 -26.91 34.98
C ARG A 143 -7.59 -26.78 36.36
N LEU A 144 -7.00 -25.62 36.68
CA LEU A 144 -6.36 -25.41 37.97
C LEU A 144 -7.45 -25.47 39.08
N PRO A 145 -7.37 -26.39 40.04
CA PRO A 145 -8.40 -26.58 41.06
C PRO A 145 -8.37 -25.51 42.18
N LEU A 146 -7.64 -24.41 41.98
CA LEU A 146 -7.45 -23.34 42.94
C LEU A 146 -8.35 -22.15 42.59
N ARG A 147 -9.00 -21.54 43.59
CA ARG A 147 -9.75 -20.30 43.41
C ARG A 147 -8.82 -19.12 43.67
N LEU A 148 -8.99 -18.04 42.91
CA LEU A 148 -8.18 -16.82 43.03
C LEU A 148 -8.19 -16.20 44.45
N ASN A 149 -9.24 -16.45 45.23
CA ASN A 149 -9.43 -15.92 46.57
C ASN A 149 -9.29 -16.98 47.68
N ASP A 150 -8.73 -18.15 47.38
CA ASP A 150 -8.46 -19.11 48.44
C ASP A 150 -7.43 -18.49 49.41
N THR A 151 -7.74 -18.47 50.71
CA THR A 151 -6.82 -18.04 51.75
C THR A 151 -5.97 -19.24 52.16
N PHE A 152 -4.66 -19.11 52.00
CA PHE A 152 -3.73 -20.20 52.24
C PHE A 152 -3.13 -20.12 53.65
N SER A 153 -2.69 -21.28 54.13
CA SER A 153 -2.21 -21.48 55.50
C SER A 153 -0.92 -20.70 55.81
N ASP A 154 -0.80 -20.17 57.04
CA ASP A 154 0.39 -19.48 57.58
C ASP A 154 1.70 -20.29 57.55
N LYS A 155 1.65 -21.59 57.22
CA LYS A 155 2.79 -22.52 57.30
C LYS A 155 3.31 -23.00 55.93
N ALA A 156 2.66 -22.65 54.82
CA ALA A 156 3.06 -23.10 53.49
C ALA A 156 2.80 -22.05 52.41
N THR A 157 3.82 -21.81 51.59
CA THR A 157 3.76 -20.95 50.40
C THR A 157 3.88 -21.82 49.16
N TYR A 158 3.20 -21.45 48.08
CA TYR A 158 3.29 -22.14 46.79
C TYR A 158 3.49 -21.10 45.68
N PHE A 159 4.07 -21.55 44.57
CA PHE A 159 4.31 -20.73 43.38
C PHE A 159 3.60 -21.35 42.18
N ILE A 160 2.89 -20.51 41.44
CA ILE A 160 2.22 -20.88 40.19
C ILE A 160 2.98 -20.22 39.04
N GLY A 161 3.41 -21.01 38.06
CA GLY A 161 4.15 -20.50 36.91
C GLY A 161 4.19 -21.52 35.78
N SER A 162 4.58 -21.09 34.59
CA SER A 162 4.76 -21.96 33.43
C SER A 162 6.25 -22.29 33.26
N LEU A 163 6.54 -23.55 32.91
CA LEU A 163 7.88 -24.00 32.57
C LEU A 163 7.91 -24.48 31.11
N PRO A 164 8.90 -24.07 30.29
CA PRO A 164 9.05 -24.61 28.95
C PRO A 164 9.27 -26.13 29.01
N LEU A 165 8.63 -26.89 28.11
CA LEU A 165 8.66 -28.36 28.10
C LEU A 165 10.08 -28.98 28.05
N LYS A 166 11.08 -28.20 27.62
CA LYS A 166 12.48 -28.63 27.49
C LYS A 166 13.31 -28.44 28.76
N LYS A 167 12.77 -27.84 29.81
CA LYS A 167 13.51 -27.52 31.04
C LYS A 167 13.07 -28.46 32.16
N ASP A 168 14.02 -29.08 32.84
CA ASP A 168 13.73 -29.99 33.95
C ASP A 168 13.38 -29.21 35.22
N ILE A 169 12.41 -29.72 35.98
CA ILE A 169 11.96 -29.12 37.25
C ILE A 169 13.11 -28.97 38.25
N SER A 170 14.07 -29.90 38.26
CA SER A 170 15.24 -29.85 39.16
C SER A 170 16.23 -28.73 38.85
N SER A 171 16.11 -28.07 37.70
CA SER A 171 16.95 -26.93 37.30
C SER A 171 16.37 -25.58 37.70
N VAL A 172 15.14 -25.54 38.24
CA VAL A 172 14.47 -24.30 38.64
C VAL A 172 15.00 -23.87 40.01
N THR A 173 15.74 -22.77 40.04
CA THR A 173 16.13 -22.06 41.28
C THR A 173 15.18 -20.89 41.52
N GLU A 174 14.98 -20.49 42.78
CA GLU A 174 14.03 -19.41 43.17
C GLU A 174 14.25 -18.09 42.42
N GLY A 175 15.42 -17.83 41.84
CA GLY A 175 15.74 -16.62 41.09
C GLY A 175 15.38 -16.63 39.59
N GLU A 176 14.97 -17.76 39.00
CA GLU A 176 14.67 -17.87 37.56
C GLU A 176 13.17 -17.84 37.22
N LEU A 177 12.31 -17.77 38.24
CA LEU A 177 10.87 -17.59 38.04
C LEU A 177 10.62 -16.11 37.69
N VAL A 178 10.44 -15.81 36.41
CA VAL A 178 10.16 -14.45 35.92
C VAL A 178 8.83 -13.98 36.51
N PHE A 179 8.91 -12.99 37.39
CA PHE A 179 7.77 -12.26 37.92
C PHE A 179 7.21 -11.35 36.83
N ASP A 180 6.07 -11.72 36.24
CA ASP A 180 5.29 -10.79 35.43
C ASP A 180 4.45 -9.94 36.40
N GLU A 181 5.11 -9.02 37.12
CA GLU A 181 4.45 -7.99 37.93
C GLU A 181 3.77 -6.97 37.00
N THR A 182 2.65 -7.35 36.38
CA THR A 182 1.64 -6.38 35.96
C THR A 182 0.60 -6.25 37.07
N THR A 183 1.02 -5.64 38.17
CA THR A 183 0.14 -4.87 39.05
C THR A 183 0.32 -3.41 38.67
N GLU A 184 -0.46 -2.94 37.71
CA GLU A 184 -0.74 -1.51 37.59
C GLU A 184 -1.52 -1.07 38.84
N LYS A 185 -1.01 -0.01 39.48
CA LYS A 185 -1.72 0.82 40.46
C LYS A 185 -2.63 1.80 39.74
#